data_AF-A0A7Y7Z4G5-F1
#
_entry.id   AF-A0A7Y7Z4G5-F1
#
_cell.length_a   1.000
_cell.length_b   1.000
_cell.length_c   1.000
_cell.angle_alpha   90.00
_cell.angle_beta   90.00
_cell.angle_gamma   90.00
#
_symmetry.space_group_name_H-M   'P 1'
#
loop_
_entity.id
_entity.type
_entity.pdbx_description
1 polymer ?
#
loop_
_entity_poly.entity_id
_entity_poly.type
_entity_poly.pdbx_seq_one_letter_code
_entity_poly.pdbx_strand_id
1 'polypeptide(L)'
;MPPDKAGIIPRLYPSTGSPVNPTPAVNTLRPSACPGLLRIVQALDGGICRIKLAGGSITAAQAHAVADAAQAYAGGVIEATNRANLQIRGIGTEESALIAMLLAADLGPNNAAGDDVRNLMLSPSAGIDPQMLFDTRPLAEQILNTLQSHPRFHELSAKFAVQLDGGEALAMLEHHHDLWLSAFVREGETLLAFGLAGCPGLDAPLAAVPLDQGHALVVAVLEAFLDIATPEQTRMRHLSVDNLLSRLTLPLLPSDGFNRPPSGALQHLGTYPQHQNNKLYIAAIAPLGRLDATMLKGAAHLASEYGDGTLRFTPWQGVLLPNVEKPHAVTEHLAQLGFLCSIDQPLARMIACTGSSGCGKALADTKADAVQLAALSTDHNVHLSGCPRSCAAAHVAPVTLLAVSPGHYDLYFREAAQPGFGRLHARNLSIEATGALLRARPRSNTDD
;
A
#
# COMPACT_ATOMS: atom_id res chain seq x y z
N MET A 1 66.73 -25.34 16.27
CA MET A 1 66.74 -26.39 15.23
C MET A 1 65.35 -27.00 15.14
N PRO A 2 64.71 -27.06 13.96
CA PRO A 2 63.49 -27.86 13.76
C PRO A 2 63.87 -29.36 13.69
N PRO A 3 62.94 -30.30 13.93
CA PRO A 3 62.28 -30.97 12.79
C PRO A 3 60.86 -31.56 13.03
N ASP A 4 60.16 -31.73 11.90
CA ASP A 4 59.24 -32.79 11.44
C ASP A 4 58.64 -33.85 12.39
N LYS A 5 57.35 -34.14 12.18
CA LYS A 5 56.88 -35.45 11.67
C LYS A 5 55.41 -35.45 11.24
N ALA A 6 55.19 -35.91 10.01
CA ALA A 6 53.90 -36.19 9.40
C ALA A 6 53.34 -37.57 9.82
N GLY A 7 52.02 -37.72 9.77
CA GLY A 7 51.30 -38.99 9.87
C GLY A 7 50.02 -38.95 9.03
N ILE A 8 49.97 -39.80 8.00
CA ILE A 8 48.83 -40.12 7.11
C ILE A 8 48.00 -41.25 7.77
N ILE A 9 46.66 -41.32 7.61
CA ILE A 9 45.79 -42.52 7.44
C ILE A 9 44.32 -42.06 7.09
N PRO A 10 43.50 -42.83 6.33
CA PRO A 10 42.61 -42.33 5.27
C PRO A 10 41.08 -42.34 5.55
N ARG A 11 40.34 -41.84 4.55
CA ARG A 11 38.87 -41.69 4.42
C ARG A 11 38.07 -42.99 4.65
N LEU A 12 36.94 -42.86 5.37
CA LEU A 12 35.80 -43.77 5.35
C LEU A 12 34.54 -42.97 4.95
N TYR A 13 33.76 -43.53 4.01
CA TYR A 13 32.51 -42.96 3.48
C TYR A 13 31.37 -43.01 4.53
N PRO A 14 30.40 -42.08 4.48
CA PRO A 14 29.29 -42.04 5.44
C PRO A 14 28.16 -43.01 5.05
N SER A 15 27.67 -43.75 6.05
CA SER A 15 26.45 -44.54 5.98
C SER A 15 25.24 -43.75 6.50
N THR A 16 24.11 -44.07 5.90
CA THR A 16 22.76 -43.50 5.95
C THR A 16 22.11 -43.46 7.33
N GLY A 17 21.33 -42.40 7.59
CA GLY A 17 20.34 -42.35 8.67
C GLY A 17 19.79 -40.94 8.90
N SER A 18 18.74 -40.56 8.17
CA SER A 18 17.98 -39.33 8.45
C SER A 18 17.20 -39.47 9.76
N PRO A 19 17.23 -38.48 10.67
CA PRO A 19 16.12 -38.21 11.54
C PRO A 19 15.20 -37.18 10.87
N VAL A 20 13.93 -37.57 10.77
CA VAL A 20 12.79 -36.73 10.41
C VAL A 20 12.83 -35.45 11.26
N ASN A 21 12.86 -34.28 10.62
CA ASN A 21 12.73 -33.01 11.31
C ASN A 21 11.37 -32.96 12.04
N PRO A 22 11.33 -32.65 13.34
CA PRO A 22 10.07 -32.48 14.03
C PRO A 22 9.34 -31.26 13.46
N THR A 23 8.08 -31.48 13.06
CA THR A 23 7.14 -30.41 12.71
C THR A 23 7.06 -29.40 13.86
N PRO A 24 7.31 -28.10 13.66
CA PRO A 24 7.15 -27.11 14.71
C PRO A 24 5.68 -27.04 15.12
N ALA A 25 5.45 -26.93 16.43
CA ALA A 25 4.13 -26.77 17.00
C ALA A 25 3.41 -25.55 16.39
N VAL A 26 2.16 -25.78 15.97
CA VAL A 26 1.17 -24.75 15.62
C VAL A 26 0.98 -23.81 16.84
N ASN A 27 0.85 -22.50 16.59
CA ASN A 27 0.67 -21.40 17.57
C ASN A 27 1.91 -20.82 18.26
N THR A 28 2.81 -20.23 17.48
CA THR A 28 3.47 -18.99 17.94
C THR A 28 3.33 -17.94 16.84
N LEU A 29 2.63 -16.84 17.16
CA LEU A 29 2.65 -15.61 16.34
C LEU A 29 4.13 -15.31 16.04
N ARG A 30 4.57 -15.40 14.78
CA ARG A 30 5.94 -14.99 14.44
C ARG A 30 6.11 -13.54 14.92
N PRO A 31 7.26 -13.16 15.50
CA PRO A 31 7.52 -11.78 15.89
C PRO A 31 7.65 -10.91 14.62
N SER A 32 6.54 -10.49 14.06
CA SER A 32 6.49 -9.46 13.04
C SER A 32 6.46 -8.11 13.76
N ALA A 33 7.47 -7.28 13.51
CA ALA A 33 7.50 -5.90 14.00
C ALA A 33 6.46 -5.00 13.28
N CYS A 34 5.63 -5.55 12.40
CA CYS A 34 4.58 -4.79 11.72
C CYS A 34 3.32 -4.75 12.59
N PRO A 35 2.63 -3.60 12.69
CA PRO A 35 1.35 -3.54 13.37
C PRO A 35 0.28 -4.29 12.57
N GLY A 36 -0.54 -5.05 13.30
CA GLY A 36 -1.82 -5.59 12.87
C GLY A 36 -2.95 -4.96 13.68
N LEU A 37 -4.13 -5.58 13.68
CA LEU A 37 -5.22 -5.14 14.55
C LEU A 37 -5.03 -5.74 15.94
N LEU A 38 -4.74 -7.04 16.02
CA LEU A 38 -4.58 -7.76 17.30
C LEU A 38 -3.21 -7.52 17.93
N ARG A 39 -2.24 -7.09 17.12
CA ARG A 39 -0.88 -6.74 17.58
C ARG A 39 -0.59 -5.26 17.39
N ILE A 40 -0.78 -4.50 18.47
CA ILE A 40 -0.41 -3.08 18.52
C ILE A 40 1.11 -2.97 18.70
N VAL A 41 1.74 -2.16 17.85
CA VAL A 41 3.19 -1.93 17.90
C VAL A 41 3.45 -0.51 18.41
N GLN A 42 4.32 -0.41 19.41
CA GLN A 42 4.68 0.87 20.01
C GLN A 42 5.55 1.72 19.07
N ALA A 43 5.19 2.99 18.96
CA ALA A 43 5.93 4.04 18.26
C ALA A 43 6.23 5.22 19.20
N LEU A 44 6.79 6.33 18.70
CA LEU A 44 7.09 7.48 19.56
C LEU A 44 5.82 8.18 20.05
N ASP A 45 4.78 8.18 19.23
CA ASP A 45 3.50 8.82 19.52
C ASP A 45 2.54 7.91 20.32
N GLY A 46 2.91 6.65 20.57
CA GLY A 46 2.09 5.63 21.25
C GLY A 46 1.88 4.39 20.38
N GLY A 47 0.91 3.55 20.74
CA GLY A 47 0.60 2.34 19.98
C GLY A 47 0.05 2.63 18.57
N ILE A 48 0.38 1.77 17.62
CA ILE A 48 -0.15 1.77 16.25
C ILE A 48 -0.97 0.51 16.03
N CYS A 49 -2.23 0.69 15.64
CA CYS A 49 -3.14 -0.38 15.21
C CYS A 49 -3.48 -0.20 13.73
N ARG A 50 -3.45 -1.29 12.95
CA ARG A 50 -3.85 -1.28 11.54
C ARG A 50 -5.12 -2.09 11.37
N ILE A 51 -6.16 -1.48 10.81
CA ILE A 51 -7.43 -2.17 10.54
C ILE A 51 -7.30 -3.08 9.31
N LYS A 52 -8.18 -4.08 9.21
CA LYS A 52 -8.37 -4.86 8.00
C LYS A 52 -9.50 -4.26 7.19
N LEU A 53 -9.16 -3.84 5.97
CA LEU A 53 -10.09 -3.13 5.09
C LEU A 53 -10.12 -3.76 3.71
N ALA A 54 -11.03 -4.71 3.48
CA ALA A 54 -11.12 -5.47 2.24
C ALA A 54 -11.14 -4.56 0.99
N GLY A 55 -10.11 -4.66 0.15
CA GLY A 55 -9.98 -3.84 -1.06
C GLY A 55 -9.93 -2.32 -0.82
N GLY A 56 -9.75 -1.89 0.43
CA GLY A 56 -9.77 -0.49 0.84
C GLY A 56 -11.15 0.12 1.04
N SER A 57 -12.22 -0.69 1.00
CA SER A 57 -13.60 -0.24 1.18
C SER A 57 -14.05 -0.33 2.63
N ILE A 58 -14.70 0.71 3.13
CA ILE A 58 -15.29 0.79 4.47
C ILE A 58 -16.76 1.22 4.37
N THR A 59 -17.64 0.67 5.20
CA THR A 59 -19.02 1.20 5.33
C THR A 59 -19.04 2.45 6.21
N ALA A 60 -20.07 3.28 6.09
CA ALA A 60 -20.24 4.44 6.95
C ALA A 60 -20.28 4.05 8.45
N ALA A 61 -20.96 2.96 8.80
CA ALA A 61 -21.01 2.44 10.17
C ALA A 61 -19.62 2.04 10.69
N GLN A 62 -18.82 1.37 9.85
CA GLN A 62 -17.43 1.03 10.19
C GLN A 62 -16.55 2.26 10.32
N ALA A 63 -16.71 3.27 9.46
CA ALA A 63 -15.99 4.53 9.53
C ALA A 63 -16.30 5.28 10.84
N HIS A 64 -17.56 5.27 11.29
CA HIS A 64 -17.94 5.77 12.61
C HIS A 64 -17.23 4.99 13.73
N ALA A 65 -17.22 3.65 13.69
CA ALA A 65 -16.53 2.83 14.69
C ALA A 65 -15.02 3.12 14.76
N VAL A 66 -14.35 3.32 13.63
CA VAL A 66 -12.93 3.72 13.60
C VAL A 66 -12.73 5.09 14.24
N ALA A 67 -13.59 6.06 13.91
CA ALA A 67 -13.51 7.40 14.47
C ALA A 67 -13.76 7.42 15.99
N ASP A 68 -14.74 6.65 16.46
CA ASP A 68 -15.05 6.50 17.89
C ASP A 68 -13.91 5.81 18.64
N ALA A 69 -13.34 4.73 18.07
CA ALA A 69 -12.19 4.04 18.66
C ALA A 69 -10.95 4.95 18.76
N ALA A 70 -10.67 5.71 17.69
CA ALA A 70 -9.55 6.64 17.67
C ALA A 70 -9.73 7.81 18.65
N GLN A 71 -10.97 8.28 18.86
CA GLN A 71 -11.27 9.35 19.81
C GLN A 71 -11.25 8.87 21.26
N ALA A 72 -11.71 7.65 21.53
CA ALA A 72 -11.81 7.10 22.88
C ALA A 72 -10.46 6.58 23.41
N TYR A 73 -9.69 5.90 22.57
CA TYR A 73 -8.53 5.13 23.02
C TYR A 73 -7.20 5.57 22.41
N ALA A 74 -7.23 6.59 21.55
CA ALA A 74 -6.06 7.16 20.93
C ALA A 74 -6.09 8.69 20.98
N GLY A 75 -5.00 9.36 20.58
CA GLY A 75 -4.94 10.82 20.46
C GLY A 75 -5.80 11.40 19.32
N GLY A 76 -6.83 10.69 18.85
CA GLY A 76 -7.71 11.10 17.74
C GLY A 76 -7.11 10.99 16.33
N VAL A 77 -5.88 10.49 16.20
CA VAL A 77 -5.15 10.42 14.92
C VAL A 77 -5.49 9.15 14.16
N ILE A 78 -6.02 9.33 12.96
CA ILE A 78 -6.23 8.27 11.96
C ILE A 78 -5.35 8.60 10.75
N GLU A 79 -4.65 7.61 10.20
CA GLU A 79 -3.86 7.79 8.98
C GLU A 79 -4.38 6.92 7.83
N ALA A 80 -4.68 7.56 6.70
CA ALA A 80 -4.80 6.87 5.42
C ALA A 80 -3.40 6.51 4.90
N THR A 81 -3.25 5.25 4.51
CA THR A 81 -1.96 4.66 4.14
C THR A 81 -1.82 4.52 2.63
N ASN A 82 -0.59 4.39 2.15
CA ASN A 82 -0.30 4.18 0.72
C ASN A 82 -0.69 2.79 0.16
N ARG A 83 -1.46 2.02 0.93
CA ARG A 83 -2.02 0.72 0.52
C ARG A 83 -3.53 0.70 0.66
N ALA A 84 -4.18 1.86 0.46
CA ALA A 84 -5.63 1.99 0.52
C ALA A 84 -6.22 1.43 1.83
N ASN A 85 -5.63 1.76 2.98
CA ASN A 85 -6.05 1.26 4.28
C ASN A 85 -5.89 2.34 5.36
N LEU A 86 -6.49 2.15 6.53
CA LEU A 86 -6.35 3.01 7.70
C LEU A 86 -5.46 2.41 8.79
N GLN A 87 -4.89 3.29 9.60
CA GLN A 87 -4.27 2.96 10.87
C GLN A 87 -4.63 4.00 11.94
N ILE A 88 -4.81 3.54 13.18
CA ILE A 88 -5.01 4.40 14.36
C ILE A 88 -3.68 4.52 15.08
N ARG A 89 -3.35 5.72 15.55
CA ARG A 89 -2.06 6.03 16.18
C ARG A 89 -2.20 6.77 17.49
N GLY A 90 -1.19 6.61 18.32
CA GLY A 90 -1.15 7.21 19.65
C GLY A 90 -2.10 6.52 20.62
N ILE A 91 -2.18 5.20 20.49
CA ILE A 91 -2.99 4.35 21.35
C ILE A 91 -2.31 4.27 22.72
N GLY A 92 -3.09 4.55 23.76
CA GLY A 92 -2.64 4.52 25.16
C GLY A 92 -2.65 3.12 25.75
N THR A 93 -2.97 3.02 27.04
CA THR A 93 -2.97 1.74 27.79
C THR A 93 -4.19 0.86 27.51
N GLU A 94 -5.25 1.41 26.91
CA GLU A 94 -6.54 0.72 26.69
C GLU A 94 -6.60 -0.03 25.35
N GLU A 95 -5.49 -0.65 24.96
CA GLU A 95 -5.33 -1.38 23.70
C GLU A 95 -6.43 -2.43 23.47
N SER A 96 -6.78 -3.19 24.51
CA SER A 96 -7.78 -4.26 24.42
C SER A 96 -9.19 -3.74 24.14
N ALA A 97 -9.54 -2.55 24.65
CA ALA A 97 -10.86 -1.95 24.44
C ALA A 97 -10.99 -1.44 22.99
N LEU A 98 -9.94 -0.81 22.47
CA LEU A 98 -9.85 -0.43 21.05
C LEU A 98 -9.99 -1.65 20.13
N ILE A 99 -9.27 -2.72 20.42
CA ILE A 99 -9.33 -3.96 19.64
C ILE A 99 -10.74 -4.53 19.65
N ALA A 100 -11.37 -4.63 20.83
CA ALA A 100 -12.73 -5.15 20.96
C ALA A 100 -13.75 -4.34 20.16
N MET A 101 -13.65 -3.01 20.19
CA MET A 101 -14.54 -2.12 19.45
C MET A 101 -14.41 -2.30 17.93
N LEU A 102 -13.18 -2.41 17.42
CA LEU A 102 -12.95 -2.61 15.98
C LEU A 102 -13.33 -4.01 15.50
N LEU A 103 -13.13 -5.04 16.34
CA LEU A 103 -13.60 -6.39 16.04
C LEU A 103 -15.13 -6.46 15.98
N ALA A 104 -15.82 -5.77 16.87
CA ALA A 104 -17.29 -5.70 16.86
C ALA A 104 -17.86 -4.99 15.61
N ALA A 105 -17.02 -4.24 14.88
CA ALA A 105 -17.36 -3.60 13.62
C ALA A 105 -16.87 -4.38 12.39
N ASP A 106 -16.43 -5.63 12.55
CA ASP A 106 -15.90 -6.49 11.48
C ASP A 106 -14.66 -5.90 10.76
N LEU A 107 -13.81 -5.17 11.50
CA LEU A 107 -12.59 -4.55 10.97
C LEU A 107 -11.30 -5.31 11.29
N GLY A 108 -11.41 -6.52 11.83
CA GLY A 108 -10.29 -7.39 12.18
C GLY A 108 -10.20 -8.66 11.35
N PRO A 109 -9.23 -9.54 11.65
CA PRO A 109 -9.10 -10.81 10.96
C PRO A 109 -10.19 -11.81 11.41
N ASN A 110 -10.57 -12.73 10.52
CA ASN A 110 -11.47 -13.84 10.86
C ASN A 110 -10.96 -14.73 12.02
N ASN A 111 -9.64 -14.79 12.20
CA ASN A 111 -8.99 -15.49 13.31
C ASN A 111 -7.63 -14.85 13.62
N ALA A 112 -7.06 -15.12 14.79
CA ALA A 112 -5.85 -14.44 15.24
C ALA A 112 -4.60 -14.69 14.35
N ALA A 113 -4.51 -15.87 13.71
CA ALA A 113 -3.39 -16.19 12.82
C ALA A 113 -3.43 -15.36 11.52
N GLY A 114 -4.62 -14.94 11.10
CA GLY A 114 -4.81 -14.07 9.93
C GLY A 114 -4.45 -12.60 10.15
N ASP A 115 -4.05 -12.16 11.35
CA ASP A 115 -3.80 -10.73 11.64
C ASP A 115 -2.72 -10.14 10.71
N ASP A 116 -1.66 -10.91 10.46
CA ASP A 116 -0.52 -10.50 9.63
C ASP A 116 -0.77 -10.56 8.13
N VAL A 117 -1.80 -11.29 7.69
CA VAL A 117 -2.14 -11.39 6.27
C VAL A 117 -2.52 -10.01 5.76
N ARG A 118 -1.76 -9.51 4.78
CA ARG A 118 -2.03 -8.19 4.21
C ARG A 118 -3.30 -8.20 3.39
N ASN A 119 -3.88 -7.00 3.27
CA ASN A 119 -4.99 -6.76 2.37
C ASN A 119 -4.55 -6.95 0.90
N LEU A 120 -5.53 -7.28 0.05
CA LEU A 120 -5.40 -7.23 -1.41
C LEU A 120 -5.56 -5.78 -1.89
N MET A 121 -4.60 -5.26 -2.65
CA MET A 121 -4.70 -3.93 -3.20
C MET A 121 -5.49 -3.94 -4.51
N LEU A 122 -6.53 -3.10 -4.59
CA LEU A 122 -7.38 -2.89 -5.76
C LEU A 122 -7.29 -1.44 -6.23
N SER A 123 -7.84 -1.15 -7.42
CA SER A 123 -8.22 0.22 -7.76
C SER A 123 -9.32 0.72 -6.81
N PRO A 124 -9.24 1.94 -6.25
CA PRO A 124 -10.35 2.55 -5.53
C PRO A 124 -11.60 2.72 -6.41
N SER A 125 -11.47 2.77 -7.73
CA SER A 125 -12.61 2.82 -8.67
C SER A 125 -13.09 1.43 -9.15
N ALA A 126 -12.63 0.34 -8.52
CA ALA A 126 -13.04 -1.03 -8.87
C ALA A 126 -14.57 -1.18 -9.01
N GLY A 127 -15.00 -1.74 -10.15
CA GLY A 127 -16.41 -1.97 -10.49
C GLY A 127 -17.26 -0.75 -10.83
N ILE A 128 -16.66 0.45 -10.84
CA ILE A 128 -17.34 1.70 -11.21
C ILE A 128 -16.60 2.52 -12.28
N ASP A 129 -15.34 2.23 -12.54
CA ASP A 129 -14.52 2.95 -13.52
C ASP A 129 -14.99 2.70 -14.96
N PRO A 130 -15.20 3.74 -15.79
CA PRO A 130 -15.54 3.59 -17.20
C PRO A 130 -14.47 2.86 -18.04
N GLN A 131 -13.21 2.86 -17.61
CA GLN A 131 -12.09 2.24 -18.33
C GLN A 131 -11.83 0.80 -17.91
N MET A 132 -12.55 0.26 -16.91
CA MET A 132 -12.34 -1.10 -16.44
C MET A 132 -12.53 -2.12 -17.57
N LEU A 133 -11.62 -3.10 -17.68
CA LEU A 133 -11.78 -4.23 -18.60
C LEU A 133 -12.68 -5.31 -18.00
N PHE A 134 -12.68 -5.45 -16.67
CA PHE A 134 -13.60 -6.31 -15.94
C PHE A 134 -13.79 -5.82 -14.50
N ASP A 135 -14.88 -6.24 -13.85
CA ASP A 135 -15.10 -5.95 -12.43
C ASP A 135 -14.24 -6.87 -11.56
N THR A 136 -13.24 -6.30 -10.89
CA THR A 136 -12.29 -7.03 -10.04
C THR A 136 -12.89 -7.51 -8.72
N ARG A 137 -14.03 -6.95 -8.27
CA ARG A 137 -14.56 -7.20 -6.91
C ARG A 137 -14.91 -8.67 -6.64
N PRO A 138 -15.57 -9.42 -7.53
CA PRO A 138 -15.88 -10.83 -7.29
C PRO A 138 -14.62 -11.71 -7.15
N LEU A 139 -13.59 -11.46 -7.96
CA LEU A 139 -12.31 -12.18 -7.86
C LEU A 139 -11.55 -11.77 -6.59
N ALA A 140 -11.59 -10.47 -6.26
CA ALA A 140 -10.99 -9.95 -5.04
C ALA A 140 -11.60 -10.59 -3.78
N GLU A 141 -12.92 -10.76 -3.75
CA GLU A 141 -13.62 -11.44 -2.65
C GLU A 141 -13.16 -12.89 -2.49
N GLN A 142 -13.02 -13.64 -3.60
CA GLN A 142 -12.50 -15.00 -3.57
C GLN A 142 -11.07 -15.05 -3.01
N ILE A 143 -10.18 -14.17 -3.49
CA ILE A 143 -8.79 -14.08 -3.03
C ILE A 143 -8.74 -13.72 -1.55
N LEU A 144 -9.47 -12.69 -1.13
CA LEU A 144 -9.51 -12.23 0.27
C LEU A 144 -10.06 -13.31 1.20
N ASN A 145 -11.11 -14.03 0.79
CA ASN A 145 -11.64 -15.15 1.55
C ASN A 145 -10.57 -16.24 1.73
N THR A 146 -9.89 -16.65 0.66
CA THR A 146 -8.82 -17.67 0.75
C THR A 146 -7.63 -17.19 1.58
N LEU A 147 -7.20 -15.93 1.44
CA LEU A 147 -6.17 -15.33 2.28
C LEU A 147 -6.50 -15.40 3.78
N GLN A 148 -7.79 -15.29 4.14
CA GLN A 148 -8.23 -15.38 5.53
C GLN A 148 -8.50 -16.82 6.00
N SER A 149 -9.01 -17.69 5.13
CA SER A 149 -9.47 -19.04 5.50
C SER A 149 -8.41 -20.13 5.31
N HIS A 150 -7.41 -19.93 4.46
CA HIS A 150 -6.40 -20.94 4.14
C HIS A 150 -5.22 -20.87 5.13
N PRO A 151 -5.05 -21.86 6.04
CA PRO A 151 -4.11 -21.73 7.15
C PRO A 151 -2.65 -21.51 6.74
N ARG A 152 -2.21 -22.13 5.62
CA ARG A 152 -0.85 -21.93 5.11
C ARG A 152 -0.55 -20.46 4.79
N PHE A 153 -1.54 -19.68 4.36
CA PHE A 153 -1.33 -18.28 3.99
C PHE A 153 -1.08 -17.37 5.19
N HIS A 154 -1.35 -17.85 6.41
CA HIS A 154 -0.99 -17.14 7.64
C HIS A 154 0.53 -17.20 7.92
N GLU A 155 1.27 -18.06 7.21
CA GLU A 155 2.74 -18.11 7.26
C GLU A 155 3.42 -17.01 6.42
N LEU A 156 2.65 -16.35 5.54
CA LEU A 156 3.14 -15.22 4.76
C LEU A 156 3.57 -14.08 5.69
N SER A 157 4.65 -13.39 5.32
CA SER A 157 5.10 -12.26 6.14
C SER A 157 4.08 -11.12 6.10
N ALA A 158 4.02 -10.36 7.19
CA ALA A 158 3.24 -9.13 7.27
C ALA A 158 3.69 -8.02 6.30
N LYS A 159 4.58 -8.31 5.34
CA LYS A 159 5.01 -7.39 4.28
C LYS A 159 4.72 -7.95 2.89
N PHE A 160 4.28 -9.21 2.79
CA PHE A 160 3.89 -9.85 1.55
C PHE A 160 2.63 -9.15 1.01
N ALA A 161 2.65 -8.68 -0.22
CA ALA A 161 1.59 -7.86 -0.78
C ALA A 161 1.13 -8.39 -2.15
N VAL A 162 -0.18 -8.40 -2.36
CA VAL A 162 -0.82 -8.82 -3.62
C VAL A 162 -1.62 -7.67 -4.19
N GLN A 163 -1.57 -7.48 -5.51
CA GLN A 163 -2.40 -6.52 -6.25
C GLN A 163 -3.24 -7.23 -7.30
N LEU A 164 -4.47 -6.74 -7.48
CA LEU A 164 -5.34 -7.06 -8.60
C LEU A 164 -5.81 -5.75 -9.27
N ASP A 165 -5.45 -5.57 -10.53
CA ASP A 165 -5.79 -4.42 -11.37
C ASP A 165 -6.70 -4.87 -12.53
N GLY A 166 -7.85 -4.22 -12.66
CA GLY A 166 -8.87 -4.50 -13.67
C GLY A 166 -8.75 -3.65 -14.92
N GLY A 167 -7.70 -2.83 -15.04
CA GLY A 167 -7.55 -1.86 -16.11
C GLY A 167 -8.20 -0.51 -15.80
N GLU A 168 -8.67 -0.29 -14.55
CA GLU A 168 -9.27 0.96 -14.14
C GLU A 168 -8.30 2.14 -14.24
N ALA A 169 -8.80 3.34 -14.51
CA ALA A 169 -7.96 4.53 -14.63
C ALA A 169 -7.33 4.95 -13.29
N LEU A 170 -7.94 4.59 -12.15
CA LEU A 170 -7.46 4.88 -10.80
C LEU A 170 -6.67 3.73 -10.14
N ALA A 171 -5.92 2.93 -10.91
CA ALA A 171 -5.03 1.91 -10.33
C ALA A 171 -3.67 2.51 -9.91
N MET A 172 -3.10 2.01 -8.81
CA MET A 172 -1.73 2.33 -8.40
C MET A 172 -0.74 1.38 -9.10
N LEU A 173 -0.14 1.84 -10.19
CA LEU A 173 0.67 1.01 -11.09
C LEU A 173 2.15 0.94 -10.76
N GLU A 174 2.64 1.85 -9.91
CA GLU A 174 4.06 1.95 -9.52
C GLU A 174 4.33 1.50 -8.08
N HIS A 175 3.39 0.77 -7.46
CA HIS A 175 3.62 0.17 -6.14
C HIS A 175 4.08 -1.28 -6.34
N HIS A 176 5.28 -1.62 -5.85
CA HIS A 176 5.78 -3.00 -5.92
C HIS A 176 4.99 -3.98 -5.03
N HIS A 177 4.64 -5.12 -5.61
CA HIS A 177 3.96 -6.23 -4.96
C HIS A 177 4.79 -7.50 -5.07
N ASP A 178 4.53 -8.45 -4.17
CA ASP A 178 5.11 -9.78 -4.26
C ASP A 178 4.46 -10.55 -5.41
N LEU A 179 3.16 -10.36 -5.63
CA LEU A 179 2.40 -10.80 -6.80
C LEU A 179 1.50 -9.65 -7.27
N TRP A 180 1.53 -9.36 -8.56
CA TRP A 180 0.57 -8.45 -9.19
C TRP A 180 -0.13 -9.14 -10.34
N LEU A 181 -1.42 -8.85 -10.50
CA LEU A 181 -2.24 -9.22 -11.65
C LEU A 181 -2.78 -7.95 -12.29
N SER A 182 -2.80 -7.89 -13.62
CA SER A 182 -3.33 -6.75 -14.38
C SER A 182 -4.07 -7.24 -15.62
N ALA A 183 -5.29 -6.74 -15.81
CA ALA A 183 -6.10 -7.07 -16.97
C ALA A 183 -5.54 -6.46 -18.25
N PHE A 184 -5.60 -7.22 -19.34
CA PHE A 184 -5.33 -6.72 -20.69
C PHE A 184 -6.17 -7.50 -21.71
N VAL A 185 -6.29 -6.96 -22.92
CA VAL A 185 -7.01 -7.61 -24.02
C VAL A 185 -6.00 -8.21 -25.00
N ARG A 186 -6.17 -9.49 -25.32
CA ARG A 186 -5.39 -10.23 -26.32
C ARG A 186 -6.34 -10.97 -27.24
N GLU A 187 -6.26 -10.72 -28.54
CA GLU A 187 -7.09 -11.39 -29.56
C GLU A 187 -8.61 -11.27 -29.30
N GLY A 188 -9.05 -10.18 -28.65
CA GLY A 188 -10.44 -9.93 -28.29
C GLY A 188 -10.89 -10.54 -26.96
N GLU A 189 -10.02 -11.28 -26.28
CA GLU A 189 -10.29 -11.87 -24.95
C GLU A 189 -9.59 -11.07 -23.85
N THR A 190 -10.28 -10.89 -22.72
CA THR A 190 -9.69 -10.28 -21.52
C THR A 190 -8.96 -11.36 -20.72
N LEU A 191 -7.68 -11.13 -20.46
CA LEU A 191 -6.80 -12.01 -19.69
C LEU A 191 -6.22 -11.27 -18.48
N LEU A 192 -5.73 -12.01 -17.49
CA LEU A 192 -4.93 -11.50 -16.38
C LEU A 192 -3.46 -11.80 -16.65
N ALA A 193 -2.69 -10.77 -17.00
CA ALA A 193 -1.24 -10.84 -16.95
C ALA A 193 -0.80 -10.85 -15.48
N PHE A 194 0.31 -11.53 -15.17
CA PHE A 194 0.87 -11.49 -13.82
C PHE A 194 2.39 -11.32 -13.84
N GLY A 195 2.91 -10.78 -12.74
CA GLY A 195 4.34 -10.74 -12.47
C GLY A 195 4.63 -10.82 -10.99
N LEU A 196 5.92 -11.01 -10.70
CA LEU A 196 6.43 -11.29 -9.36
C LEU A 196 7.43 -10.21 -8.96
N ALA A 197 7.42 -9.82 -7.68
CA ALA A 197 8.38 -8.89 -7.12
C ALA A 197 8.52 -7.54 -7.86
N GLY A 198 7.42 -7.03 -8.42
CA GLY A 198 7.39 -5.89 -9.33
C GLY A 198 6.05 -5.17 -9.31
N CYS A 199 5.74 -4.42 -10.37
CA CYS A 199 4.48 -3.72 -10.57
C CYS A 199 4.11 -3.60 -12.06
N PRO A 200 2.81 -3.56 -12.41
CA PRO A 200 2.38 -3.62 -13.81
C PRO A 200 2.71 -2.37 -14.63
N GLY A 201 3.01 -1.23 -14.00
CA GLY A 201 3.37 0.00 -14.71
C GLY A 201 4.82 0.06 -15.18
N LEU A 202 5.71 -0.77 -14.61
CA LEU A 202 7.15 -0.72 -14.88
C LEU A 202 7.73 -2.06 -15.33
N ASP A 203 7.16 -3.19 -14.87
CA ASP A 203 7.70 -4.52 -15.10
C ASP A 203 6.90 -5.29 -16.16
N ALA A 204 7.61 -6.03 -17.02
CA ALA A 204 6.97 -6.93 -17.97
C ALA A 204 6.33 -8.13 -17.24
N PRO A 205 5.12 -8.57 -17.65
CA PRO A 205 4.51 -9.76 -17.10
C PRO A 205 5.26 -11.04 -17.47
N LEU A 206 5.22 -12.03 -16.59
CA LEU A 206 5.81 -13.34 -16.82
C LEU A 206 4.98 -14.19 -17.79
N ALA A 207 3.66 -14.15 -17.62
CA ALA A 207 2.67 -14.83 -18.45
C ALA A 207 1.28 -14.28 -18.14
N ALA A 208 0.25 -14.89 -18.72
CA ALA A 208 -1.14 -14.58 -18.48
C ALA A 208 -1.99 -15.82 -18.18
N VAL A 209 -3.16 -15.61 -17.60
CA VAL A 209 -4.21 -16.63 -17.42
C VAL A 209 -5.58 -16.05 -17.81
N PRO A 210 -6.55 -16.88 -18.22
CA PRO A 210 -7.95 -16.46 -18.33
C PRO A 210 -8.51 -15.94 -17.01
N LEU A 211 -9.53 -15.06 -17.06
CA LEU A 211 -10.10 -14.44 -15.86
C LEU A 211 -10.58 -15.46 -14.80
N ASP A 212 -11.19 -16.56 -15.25
CA ASP A 212 -11.71 -17.63 -14.39
C ASP A 212 -10.61 -18.43 -13.68
N GLN A 213 -9.37 -18.39 -14.18
CA GLN A 213 -8.19 -19.00 -13.56
C GLN A 213 -7.43 -18.03 -12.64
N GLY A 214 -7.83 -16.76 -12.56
CA GLY A 214 -7.13 -15.75 -11.74
C GLY A 214 -6.99 -16.15 -10.27
N HIS A 215 -8.04 -16.73 -9.68
CA HIS A 215 -8.00 -17.20 -8.29
C HIS A 215 -7.04 -18.37 -8.11
N ALA A 216 -7.12 -19.37 -9.01
CA ALA A 216 -6.24 -20.53 -8.99
C ALA A 216 -4.77 -20.14 -9.13
N LEU A 217 -4.47 -19.16 -10.00
CA LEU A 217 -3.13 -18.61 -10.16
C LEU A 217 -2.59 -18.01 -8.86
N VAL A 218 -3.38 -17.17 -8.18
CA VAL A 218 -2.98 -16.57 -6.90
C VAL A 218 -2.66 -17.67 -5.89
N VAL A 219 -3.55 -18.65 -5.73
CA VAL A 219 -3.35 -19.76 -4.79
C VAL A 219 -2.06 -20.53 -5.13
N ALA A 220 -1.87 -20.90 -6.40
CA ALA A 220 -0.70 -21.65 -6.85
C ALA A 220 0.61 -20.90 -6.60
N VAL A 221 0.65 -19.58 -6.87
CA VAL A 221 1.84 -18.75 -6.64
C VAL A 221 2.17 -18.62 -5.16
N LEU A 222 1.16 -18.41 -4.29
CA LEU A 222 1.37 -18.27 -2.85
C LEU A 222 1.81 -19.59 -2.21
N GLU A 223 1.20 -20.71 -2.58
CA GLU A 223 1.62 -22.05 -2.15
C GLU A 223 3.04 -22.35 -2.62
N ALA A 224 3.36 -22.09 -3.90
CA ALA A 224 4.69 -22.30 -4.45
C ALA A 224 5.75 -21.44 -3.73
N PHE A 225 5.44 -20.18 -3.40
CA PHE A 225 6.30 -19.33 -2.58
C PHE A 225 6.59 -19.97 -1.22
N LEU A 226 5.56 -20.45 -0.51
CA LEU A 226 5.71 -21.06 0.81
C LEU A 226 6.44 -22.41 0.76
N ASP A 227 6.33 -23.16 -0.34
CA ASP A 227 7.04 -24.43 -0.53
C ASP A 227 8.56 -24.24 -0.70
N ILE A 228 8.97 -23.14 -1.34
CA ILE A 228 10.38 -22.92 -1.71
C ILE A 228 11.11 -21.93 -0.82
N ALA A 229 10.41 -21.04 -0.12
CA ALA A 229 11.01 -20.00 0.71
C ALA A 229 11.60 -20.58 2.00
N THR A 230 12.86 -20.23 2.31
CA THR A 230 13.43 -20.45 3.65
C THR A 230 12.82 -19.47 4.66
N PRO A 231 12.98 -19.71 5.99
CA PRO A 231 12.49 -18.79 7.02
C PRO A 231 12.96 -17.34 6.88
N GLU A 232 14.15 -17.11 6.31
CA GLU A 232 14.73 -15.79 6.07
C GLU A 232 14.11 -15.11 4.82
N GLN A 233 13.62 -15.90 3.87
CA GLN A 233 13.07 -15.45 2.59
C GLN A 233 11.60 -15.05 2.73
N THR A 234 11.37 -13.89 3.35
CA THR A 234 10.02 -13.40 3.69
C THR A 234 9.26 -12.68 2.56
N ARG A 235 9.84 -12.53 1.37
CA ARG A 235 9.33 -11.72 0.24
C ARG A 235 9.68 -12.39 -1.09
N MET A 236 8.84 -12.20 -2.11
CA MET A 236 9.00 -12.81 -3.43
C MET A 236 10.34 -12.45 -4.09
N ARG A 237 10.80 -11.21 -3.92
CA ARG A 237 12.10 -10.73 -4.45
C ARG A 237 13.32 -11.47 -3.90
N HIS A 238 13.16 -12.30 -2.87
CA HIS A 238 14.25 -13.12 -2.33
C HIS A 238 14.39 -14.48 -3.03
N LEU A 239 13.49 -14.80 -3.97
CA LEU A 239 13.43 -16.06 -4.69
C LEU A 239 13.79 -15.88 -6.16
N SER A 240 14.22 -16.97 -6.79
CA SER A 240 14.35 -17.05 -8.24
C SER A 240 12.98 -17.25 -8.90
N VAL A 241 12.68 -16.42 -9.90
CA VAL A 241 11.45 -16.51 -10.70
C VAL A 241 11.33 -17.87 -11.38
N ASP A 242 12.40 -18.38 -11.99
CA ASP A 242 12.39 -19.66 -12.71
C ASP A 242 12.04 -20.84 -11.79
N ASN A 243 12.58 -20.82 -10.57
CA ASN A 243 12.28 -21.86 -9.57
C ASN A 243 10.80 -21.85 -9.20
N LEU A 244 10.20 -20.67 -9.01
CA LEU A 244 8.78 -20.56 -8.70
C LEU A 244 7.90 -20.97 -9.89
N LEU A 245 8.20 -20.50 -11.11
CA LEU A 245 7.44 -20.86 -12.31
C LEU A 245 7.44 -22.38 -12.55
N SER A 246 8.54 -23.08 -12.26
CA SER A 246 8.62 -24.54 -12.39
C SER A 246 7.67 -25.31 -11.46
N ARG A 247 7.11 -24.66 -10.43
CA ARG A 247 6.12 -25.23 -9.50
C ARG A 247 4.67 -24.99 -9.93
N LEU A 248 4.44 -24.10 -10.89
CA LEU A 248 3.09 -23.81 -11.36
C LEU A 248 2.64 -24.91 -12.34
N THR A 249 1.51 -25.53 -12.06
CA THR A 249 0.91 -26.59 -12.90
C THR A 249 -0.23 -26.09 -13.78
N LEU A 250 -0.60 -24.81 -13.64
CA LEU A 250 -1.65 -24.16 -14.42
C LEU A 250 -1.17 -23.90 -15.86
N PRO A 251 -2.07 -24.00 -16.85
CA PRO A 251 -1.75 -23.63 -18.22
C PRO A 251 -1.53 -22.11 -18.31
N LEU A 252 -0.28 -21.71 -18.57
CA LEU A 252 0.08 -20.31 -18.73
C LEU A 252 -0.01 -19.89 -20.20
N LEU A 253 -0.62 -18.74 -20.45
CA LEU A 253 -0.74 -18.13 -21.76
C LEU A 253 0.38 -17.09 -21.98
N PRO A 254 0.77 -16.84 -23.24
CA PRO A 254 1.60 -15.69 -23.58
C PRO A 254 0.99 -14.36 -23.12
N SER A 255 1.85 -13.42 -22.75
CA SER A 255 1.51 -12.05 -22.35
C SER A 255 1.88 -11.01 -23.43
N ASP A 256 2.10 -11.46 -24.66
CA ASP A 256 2.38 -10.57 -25.79
C ASP A 256 1.21 -9.59 -26.00
N GLY A 257 1.55 -8.33 -26.25
CA GLY A 257 0.58 -7.24 -26.36
C GLY A 257 0.12 -6.65 -25.02
N PHE A 258 0.61 -7.15 -23.87
CA PHE A 258 0.38 -6.47 -22.60
C PHE A 258 0.96 -5.05 -22.63
N ASN A 259 0.11 -4.07 -22.39
CA ASN A 259 0.50 -2.69 -22.21
C ASN A 259 -0.43 -2.06 -21.18
N ARG A 260 0.15 -1.67 -20.05
CA ARG A 260 -0.58 -0.98 -18.99
C ARG A 260 -0.12 0.48 -18.93
N PRO A 261 -0.81 1.41 -19.63
CA PRO A 261 -0.37 2.80 -19.67
C PRO A 261 -0.48 3.43 -18.27
N PRO A 262 0.38 4.42 -17.96
CA PRO A 262 0.29 5.17 -16.72
C PRO A 262 -1.11 5.75 -16.52
N SER A 263 -1.61 5.66 -15.29
CA SER A 263 -2.84 6.34 -14.88
C SER A 263 -2.66 7.85 -15.09
N GLY A 264 -3.58 8.50 -15.80
CA GLY A 264 -3.49 9.94 -16.07
C GLY A 264 -3.32 10.74 -14.77
N ALA A 265 -2.44 11.75 -14.81
CA ALA A 265 -2.11 12.55 -13.63
C ALA A 265 -3.39 13.11 -12.96
N LEU A 266 -3.46 12.91 -11.64
CA LEU A 266 -4.44 13.52 -10.71
C LEU A 266 -5.86 12.93 -10.65
N GLN A 267 -6.14 11.74 -11.19
CA GLN A 267 -7.46 11.11 -11.02
C GLN A 267 -7.84 10.76 -9.56
N HIS A 268 -6.89 10.89 -8.63
CA HIS A 268 -7.11 10.72 -7.20
C HIS A 268 -7.64 11.98 -6.50
N LEU A 269 -8.01 13.02 -7.26
CA LEU A 269 -8.56 14.28 -6.76
C LEU A 269 -9.55 14.91 -7.75
N GLY A 270 -10.82 15.01 -7.38
CA GLY A 270 -11.85 15.65 -8.21
C GLY A 270 -13.14 14.85 -8.30
N THR A 271 -13.96 15.15 -9.30
CA THR A 271 -15.24 14.49 -9.59
C THR A 271 -15.17 13.82 -10.96
N TYR A 272 -15.55 12.55 -11.03
CA TYR A 272 -15.39 11.74 -12.24
C TYR A 272 -16.63 10.89 -12.52
N PRO A 273 -16.91 10.60 -13.81
CA PRO A 273 -18.00 9.72 -14.19
C PRO A 273 -17.71 8.25 -13.83
N GLN A 274 -18.79 7.52 -13.52
CA GLN A 274 -18.78 6.07 -13.45
C GLN A 274 -19.27 5.44 -14.75
N HIS A 275 -19.03 4.14 -14.91
CA HIS A 275 -19.62 3.36 -16.00
C HIS A 275 -21.16 3.32 -15.91
N GLN A 276 -21.72 3.35 -14.69
CA GLN A 276 -23.16 3.47 -14.47
C GLN A 276 -23.65 4.86 -14.90
N ASN A 277 -24.70 4.90 -15.74
CA ASN A 277 -25.28 6.15 -16.24
C ASN A 277 -25.66 7.09 -15.08
N ASN A 278 -25.26 8.37 -15.20
CA ASN A 278 -25.57 9.45 -14.26
C ASN A 278 -25.07 9.23 -12.81
N LYS A 279 -24.10 8.34 -12.59
CA LYS A 279 -23.40 8.23 -11.30
C LYS A 279 -21.99 8.79 -11.42
N LEU A 280 -21.57 9.49 -10.38
CA LEU A 280 -20.24 10.09 -10.27
C LEU A 280 -19.54 9.50 -9.04
N TYR A 281 -18.22 9.55 -9.02
CA TYR A 281 -17.46 9.40 -7.79
C TYR A 281 -16.67 10.67 -7.51
N ILE A 282 -16.41 10.93 -6.24
CA ILE A 282 -15.56 12.03 -5.79
C ILE A 282 -14.34 11.46 -5.11
N ALA A 283 -13.16 11.93 -5.50
CA ALA A 283 -11.91 11.65 -4.82
C ALA A 283 -11.40 12.92 -4.13
N ALA A 284 -10.99 12.81 -2.88
CA ALA A 284 -10.42 13.89 -2.09
C ALA A 284 -9.23 13.39 -1.28
N ILE A 285 -8.28 14.27 -0.96
CA ILE A 285 -7.06 13.90 -0.24
C ILE A 285 -7.20 14.29 1.23
N ALA A 286 -6.85 13.37 2.12
CA ALA A 286 -6.66 13.72 3.53
C ALA A 286 -5.31 14.47 3.65
N PRO A 287 -5.26 15.67 4.27
CA PRO A 287 -4.02 16.43 4.38
C PRO A 287 -2.88 15.59 4.95
N LEU A 288 -1.87 15.31 4.13
CA LEU A 288 -0.72 14.47 4.47
C LEU A 288 -1.13 13.09 5.04
N GLY A 289 -2.25 12.56 4.55
CA GLY A 289 -2.85 11.30 4.97
C GLY A 289 -3.39 11.29 6.39
N ARG A 290 -3.53 12.43 7.08
CA ARG A 290 -4.12 12.48 8.44
C ARG A 290 -5.61 12.81 8.37
N LEU A 291 -6.39 12.05 9.12
CA LEU A 291 -7.79 12.32 9.41
C LEU A 291 -7.95 12.44 10.93
N ASP A 292 -8.87 13.30 11.35
CA ASP A 292 -9.43 13.25 12.70
C ASP A 292 -10.80 12.55 12.69
N ALA A 293 -11.39 12.38 13.87
CA ALA A 293 -12.70 11.76 14.01
C ALA A 293 -13.80 12.56 13.29
N THR A 294 -13.72 13.89 13.25
CA THR A 294 -14.71 14.75 12.59
C THR A 294 -14.69 14.56 11.08
N MET A 295 -13.50 14.56 10.47
CA MET A 295 -13.28 14.29 9.05
C MET A 295 -13.86 12.94 8.64
N LEU A 296 -13.53 11.88 9.37
CA LEU A 296 -13.97 10.53 9.00
C LEU A 296 -15.49 10.36 9.18
N LYS A 297 -16.06 10.85 10.28
CA LYS A 297 -17.52 10.83 10.52
C LYS A 297 -18.27 11.67 9.50
N GLY A 298 -17.74 12.85 9.17
CA GLY A 298 -18.32 13.73 8.16
C GLY A 298 -18.33 13.10 6.77
N ALA A 299 -17.21 12.49 6.34
CA ALA A 299 -17.15 11.75 5.09
C ALA A 299 -18.13 10.56 5.07
N ALA A 300 -18.25 9.82 6.18
CA ALA A 300 -19.19 8.71 6.32
C ALA A 300 -20.65 9.15 6.22
N HIS A 301 -20.97 10.31 6.81
CA HIS A 301 -22.28 10.93 6.69
C HIS A 301 -22.60 11.30 5.24
N LEU A 302 -21.65 11.96 4.53
CA LEU A 302 -21.81 12.31 3.12
C LEU A 302 -22.00 11.09 2.23
N ALA A 303 -21.26 10.00 2.48
CA ALA A 303 -21.45 8.75 1.76
C ALA A 303 -22.84 8.14 1.97
N SER A 304 -23.40 8.27 3.18
CA SER A 304 -24.74 7.74 3.50
C SER A 304 -25.86 8.61 2.93
N GLU A 305 -25.67 9.93 2.93
CA GLU A 305 -26.68 10.89 2.47
C GLU A 305 -26.73 11.03 0.94
N TYR A 306 -25.56 11.02 0.29
CA TYR A 306 -25.43 11.34 -1.13
C TYR A 306 -24.91 10.19 -2.00
N GLY A 307 -24.49 9.07 -1.40
CA GLY A 307 -23.90 7.92 -2.07
C GLY A 307 -24.58 6.60 -1.70
N ASP A 308 -23.79 5.53 -1.59
CA ASP A 308 -24.26 4.17 -1.24
C ASP A 308 -23.89 3.75 0.20
N GLY A 309 -23.48 4.70 1.04
CA GLY A 309 -23.04 4.43 2.41
C GLY A 309 -21.65 3.80 2.50
N THR A 310 -20.84 3.82 1.43
CA THR A 310 -19.46 3.32 1.44
C THR A 310 -18.43 4.41 1.15
N LEU A 311 -17.22 4.23 1.68
CA LEU A 311 -16.04 5.02 1.36
C LEU A 311 -14.93 4.07 0.89
N ARG A 312 -14.05 4.53 0.03
CA ARG A 312 -12.89 3.76 -0.44
C ARG A 312 -11.61 4.56 -0.21
N PHE A 313 -10.67 4.05 0.58
CA PHE A 313 -9.39 4.72 0.76
C PHE A 313 -8.48 4.51 -0.43
N THR A 314 -7.66 5.52 -0.74
CA THR A 314 -6.81 5.49 -1.92
C THR A 314 -5.34 5.26 -1.54
N PRO A 315 -4.52 4.65 -2.42
CA PRO A 315 -3.08 4.56 -2.23
C PRO A 315 -2.35 5.92 -2.21
N TRP A 316 -3.04 7.01 -2.56
CA TRP A 316 -2.57 8.39 -2.45
C TRP A 316 -3.01 9.06 -1.13
N GLN A 317 -3.31 8.24 -0.11
CA GLN A 317 -3.69 8.70 1.23
C GLN A 317 -4.96 9.59 1.25
N GLY A 318 -5.85 9.36 0.30
CA GLY A 318 -7.14 10.04 0.18
C GLY A 318 -8.32 9.11 0.42
N VAL A 319 -9.51 9.64 0.14
CA VAL A 319 -10.79 8.96 0.20
C VAL A 319 -11.55 9.16 -1.11
N LEU A 320 -12.27 8.14 -1.53
CA LEU A 320 -13.18 8.15 -2.65
C LEU A 320 -14.59 7.84 -2.15
N LEU A 321 -15.56 8.67 -2.55
CA LEU A 321 -16.98 8.51 -2.33
C LEU A 321 -17.61 8.03 -3.64
N PRO A 322 -18.04 6.75 -3.74
CA PRO A 322 -18.73 6.25 -4.91
C PRO A 322 -20.21 6.66 -4.90
N ASN A 323 -20.84 6.47 -6.04
CA ASN A 323 -22.28 6.55 -6.27
C ASN A 323 -22.94 7.89 -5.94
N VAL A 324 -22.18 8.98 -6.04
CA VAL A 324 -22.60 10.32 -5.62
C VAL A 324 -23.62 10.95 -6.56
N GLU A 325 -24.71 11.48 -6.01
CA GLU A 325 -25.78 12.16 -6.75
C GLU A 325 -25.62 13.68 -6.84
N LYS A 326 -25.14 14.31 -5.76
CA LYS A 326 -24.95 15.77 -5.67
C LYS A 326 -23.46 16.12 -5.52
N PRO A 327 -22.66 15.99 -6.58
CA PRO A 327 -21.21 16.02 -6.46
C PRO A 327 -20.69 17.36 -5.90
N HIS A 328 -21.22 18.48 -6.35
CA HIS A 328 -20.77 19.80 -5.90
C HIS A 328 -20.97 20.01 -4.39
N ALA A 329 -22.13 19.61 -3.85
CA ALA A 329 -22.41 19.70 -2.43
C ALA A 329 -21.48 18.80 -1.60
N VAL A 330 -21.22 17.58 -2.08
CA VAL A 330 -20.29 16.65 -1.42
C VAL A 330 -18.87 17.20 -1.42
N THR A 331 -18.37 17.73 -2.56
CA THR A 331 -17.05 18.35 -2.63
C THR A 331 -16.93 19.55 -1.70
N GLU A 332 -17.95 20.41 -1.64
CA GLU A 332 -17.97 21.57 -0.73
C GLU A 332 -17.91 21.14 0.74
N HIS A 333 -18.73 20.17 1.15
CA HIS A 333 -18.72 19.66 2.52
C HIS A 333 -17.40 18.95 2.87
N LEU A 334 -16.81 18.19 1.95
CA LEU A 334 -15.47 17.61 2.15
C LEU A 334 -14.42 18.70 2.39
N ALA A 335 -14.45 19.80 1.62
CA ALA A 335 -13.56 20.92 1.82
C ALA A 335 -13.77 21.60 3.19
N GLN A 336 -15.03 21.77 3.62
CA GLN A 336 -15.37 22.32 4.95
C GLN A 336 -14.88 21.40 6.10
N LEU A 337 -14.88 20.08 5.88
CA LEU A 337 -14.30 19.11 6.81
C LEU A 337 -12.76 19.13 6.83
N GLY A 338 -12.11 19.82 5.89
CA GLY A 338 -10.65 19.93 5.82
C GLY A 338 -9.98 18.98 4.84
N PHE A 339 -10.74 18.24 4.01
CA PHE A 339 -10.14 17.50 2.89
C PHE A 339 -9.66 18.45 1.80
N LEU A 340 -8.58 18.06 1.12
CA LEU A 340 -8.11 18.76 -0.07
C LEU A 340 -8.91 18.25 -1.27
N CYS A 341 -9.50 19.17 -2.01
CA CYS A 341 -10.44 18.89 -3.10
C CYS A 341 -10.01 19.52 -4.44
N SER A 342 -8.95 20.34 -4.45
CA SER A 342 -8.37 20.91 -5.66
C SER A 342 -6.84 20.81 -5.67
N ILE A 343 -6.31 20.58 -6.86
CA ILE A 343 -4.88 20.53 -7.18
C ILE A 343 -4.21 21.90 -6.95
N ASP A 344 -4.99 22.98 -7.03
CA ASP A 344 -4.55 24.34 -6.72
C ASP A 344 -4.19 24.54 -5.25
N GLN A 345 -4.64 23.64 -4.36
CA GLN A 345 -4.21 23.64 -2.96
C GLN A 345 -2.81 23.02 -2.89
N PRO A 346 -1.75 23.78 -2.54
CA PRO A 346 -0.37 23.28 -2.66
C PRO A 346 -0.09 22.01 -1.84
N LEU A 347 -0.79 21.83 -0.72
CA LEU A 347 -0.66 20.64 0.12
C LEU A 347 -1.17 19.35 -0.56
N ALA A 348 -2.03 19.46 -1.59
CA ALA A 348 -2.53 18.31 -2.34
C ALA A 348 -1.42 17.64 -3.18
N ARG A 349 -0.33 18.36 -3.41
CA ARG A 349 0.87 17.89 -4.13
C ARG A 349 1.95 17.35 -3.20
N MET A 350 1.66 17.27 -1.89
CA MET A 350 2.61 16.88 -0.87
C MET A 350 2.25 15.51 -0.29
N ILE A 351 3.25 14.64 -0.19
CA ILE A 351 3.16 13.36 0.52
C ILE A 351 4.23 13.38 1.60
N ALA A 352 3.87 13.04 2.83
CA ALA A 352 4.83 13.01 3.94
C ALA A 352 4.62 11.79 4.81
N CYS A 353 5.70 11.13 5.20
CA CYS A 353 5.62 10.10 6.22
C CYS A 353 5.35 10.72 7.60
N THR A 354 5.15 9.89 8.62
CA THR A 354 4.84 10.39 9.98
C THR A 354 5.86 11.38 10.50
N GLY A 355 7.14 11.24 10.14
CA GLY A 355 8.20 12.11 10.63
C GLY A 355 8.56 11.84 12.08
N SER A 356 9.46 12.66 12.63
CA SER A 356 9.97 12.52 14.01
C SER A 356 8.91 12.80 15.06
N SER A 357 7.77 13.39 14.69
CA SER A 357 6.61 13.57 15.58
C SER A 357 5.97 12.26 16.03
N GLY A 358 6.16 11.15 15.30
CA GLY A 358 5.64 9.83 15.70
C GLY A 358 6.52 8.63 15.34
N CYS A 359 7.63 8.83 14.66
CA CYS A 359 8.51 7.74 14.21
C CYS A 359 9.95 7.94 14.70
N GLY A 360 10.44 7.06 15.56
CA GLY A 360 11.83 7.12 16.09
C GLY A 360 12.92 6.75 15.07
N LYS A 361 12.56 6.52 13.81
CA LYS A 361 13.51 6.36 12.70
C LYS A 361 13.64 7.61 11.84
N ALA A 362 12.77 8.61 12.04
CA ALA A 362 12.76 9.82 11.23
C ALA A 362 13.71 10.88 11.80
N LEU A 363 14.36 11.64 10.92
CA LEU A 363 15.33 12.69 11.27
C LEU A 363 14.73 14.10 11.30
N ALA A 364 13.49 14.28 10.82
CA ALA A 364 12.78 15.56 10.79
C ALA A 364 11.25 15.36 10.91
N ASP A 365 10.54 16.43 11.26
CA ASP A 365 9.06 16.44 11.34
C ASP A 365 8.47 16.70 9.96
N THR A 366 8.47 15.66 9.14
CA THR A 366 8.10 15.74 7.73
C THR A 366 6.71 16.29 7.47
N LYS A 367 5.75 16.13 8.39
CA LYS A 367 4.39 16.66 8.16
C LYS A 367 4.32 18.16 8.43
N ALA A 368 4.97 18.65 9.49
CA ALA A 368 5.08 20.09 9.74
C ALA A 368 5.87 20.78 8.62
N ASP A 369 6.98 20.17 8.22
CA ASP A 369 7.84 20.69 7.16
C ASP A 369 7.14 20.69 5.78
N ALA A 370 6.27 19.71 5.50
CA ALA A 370 5.46 19.70 4.29
C ALA A 370 4.44 20.85 4.23
N VAL A 371 3.83 21.21 5.37
CA VAL A 371 2.92 22.37 5.46
C VAL A 371 3.68 23.67 5.21
N GLN A 372 4.88 23.82 5.78
CA GLN A 372 5.73 24.98 5.53
C GLN A 372 6.12 25.07 4.05
N LEU A 373 6.52 23.97 3.43
CA LEU A 373 6.86 23.93 2.01
C LEU A 373 5.65 24.24 1.12
N ALA A 374 4.46 23.73 1.46
CA ALA A 374 3.24 24.02 0.73
C ALA A 374 2.89 25.52 0.74
N ALA A 375 3.11 26.21 1.87
CA ALA A 375 2.91 27.66 1.97
C ALA A 375 3.83 28.47 1.05
N LEU A 376 4.99 27.89 0.69
CA LEU A 376 5.94 28.48 -0.26
C LEU A 376 5.50 28.33 -1.73
N SER A 377 4.38 27.66 -2.00
CA SER A 377 3.72 27.54 -3.32
C SER A 377 4.66 27.05 -4.42
N THR A 378 4.83 25.74 -4.52
CA THR A 378 5.60 25.09 -5.59
C THR A 378 4.66 24.33 -6.53
N ASP A 379 5.01 24.27 -7.80
CA ASP A 379 4.24 23.49 -8.78
C ASP A 379 4.63 22.01 -8.82
N HIS A 380 5.38 21.51 -7.83
CA HIS A 380 5.96 20.16 -7.89
C HIS A 380 5.21 19.20 -6.97
N ASN A 381 5.13 17.92 -7.39
CA ASN A 381 4.71 16.83 -6.51
C ASN A 381 5.91 16.43 -5.64
N VAL A 382 5.83 16.68 -4.33
CA VAL A 382 6.96 16.51 -3.42
C VAL A 382 6.65 15.46 -2.36
N HIS A 383 7.56 14.51 -2.21
CA HIS A 383 7.55 13.55 -1.13
C HIS A 383 8.59 13.93 -0.06
N LEU A 384 8.15 14.15 1.18
CA LEU A 384 9.01 14.35 2.34
C LEU A 384 9.18 13.04 3.11
N SER A 385 10.39 12.49 3.08
CA SER A 385 10.74 11.26 3.77
C SER A 385 11.67 11.51 4.94
N GLY A 386 11.26 11.10 6.15
CA GLY A 386 12.06 11.26 7.35
C GLY A 386 13.28 10.33 7.43
N CYS A 387 13.32 9.28 6.61
CA CYS A 387 14.46 8.35 6.52
C CYS A 387 14.44 7.56 5.19
N PRO A 388 15.47 6.75 4.89
CA PRO A 388 15.55 6.01 3.62
C PRO A 388 14.44 4.97 3.39
N ARG A 389 13.58 4.69 4.39
CA ARG A 389 12.49 3.70 4.26
C ARG A 389 11.34 4.15 3.36
N SER A 390 11.19 5.46 3.09
CA SER A 390 10.18 5.98 2.17
C SER A 390 8.74 5.53 2.46
N CYS A 391 8.33 5.45 3.73
CA CYS A 391 7.10 4.75 4.07
C CYS A 391 5.82 5.35 3.45
N ALA A 392 5.81 6.64 3.13
CA ALA A 392 4.63 7.32 2.58
C ALA A 392 4.49 7.14 1.07
N ALA A 393 5.59 7.08 0.32
CA ALA A 393 5.58 6.81 -1.12
C ALA A 393 6.28 5.47 -1.41
N ALA A 394 5.49 4.49 -1.87
CA ALA A 394 6.02 3.20 -2.30
C ALA A 394 6.67 3.29 -3.70
N HIS A 395 6.25 4.26 -4.51
CA HIS A 395 6.85 4.64 -5.79
C HIS A 395 7.92 5.73 -5.59
N VAL A 396 8.69 6.00 -6.65
CA VAL A 396 9.64 7.12 -6.66
C VAL A 396 8.89 8.39 -7.06
N ALA A 397 8.67 9.30 -6.11
CA ALA A 397 8.00 10.57 -6.39
C ALA A 397 8.86 11.48 -7.30
N PRO A 398 8.26 12.36 -8.12
CA PRO A 398 8.99 13.28 -9.00
C PRO A 398 10.07 14.09 -8.27
N VAL A 399 9.74 14.58 -7.07
CA VAL A 399 10.68 15.21 -6.15
C VAL A 399 10.64 14.49 -4.80
N THR A 400 11.81 14.14 -4.27
CA THR A 400 11.93 13.60 -2.91
C THR A 400 12.86 14.46 -2.07
N LEU A 401 12.39 14.84 -0.88
CA LEU A 401 13.18 15.44 0.18
C LEU A 401 13.46 14.37 1.25
N LEU A 402 14.72 13.96 1.36
CA LEU A 402 15.16 13.00 2.36
C LEU A 402 15.76 13.75 3.55
N ALA A 403 15.15 13.61 4.73
CA ALA A 403 15.62 14.29 5.94
C ALA A 403 17.04 13.84 6.30
N VAL A 404 17.91 14.79 6.64
CA VAL A 404 19.27 14.56 7.15
C VAL A 404 19.45 15.07 8.58
N SER A 405 18.67 16.07 8.97
CA SER A 405 18.54 16.59 10.34
C SER A 405 17.22 17.39 10.45
N PRO A 406 16.79 17.83 11.65
CA PRO A 406 15.53 18.55 11.80
C PRO A 406 15.45 19.79 10.89
N GLY A 407 14.42 19.86 10.05
CA GLY A 407 14.21 20.97 9.11
C GLY A 407 15.15 20.99 7.89
N HIS A 408 16.05 20.00 7.73
CA HIS A 408 17.03 19.95 6.65
C HIS A 408 16.97 18.66 5.83
N TYR A 409 17.09 18.81 4.51
CA TYR A 409 16.82 17.74 3.54
C TYR A 409 17.85 17.67 2.41
N ASP A 410 18.18 16.45 1.99
CA ASP A 410 18.77 16.19 0.68
C ASP A 410 17.64 16.13 -0.36
N LEU A 411 17.81 16.87 -1.46
CA LEU A 411 16.82 17.03 -2.53
C LEU A 411 17.17 16.13 -3.72
N TYR A 412 16.23 15.29 -4.11
CA TYR A 412 16.31 14.36 -5.22
C TYR A 412 15.24 14.68 -6.27
N PHE A 413 15.59 14.50 -7.54
CA PHE A 413 14.64 14.45 -8.65
C PHE A 413 14.60 13.03 -9.20
N ARG A 414 13.40 12.53 -9.51
CA ARG A 414 13.23 11.23 -10.17
C ARG A 414 14.03 11.20 -11.47
N GLU A 415 14.72 10.09 -11.71
CA GLU A 415 15.41 9.82 -12.96
C GLU A 415 15.25 8.32 -13.25
N ALA A 416 14.61 7.97 -14.38
CA ALA A 416 14.16 6.61 -14.66
C ALA A 416 15.28 5.56 -14.60
N ALA A 417 16.50 5.93 -15.00
CA ALA A 417 17.66 5.04 -15.00
C ALA A 417 18.34 4.90 -13.63
N GLN A 418 17.92 5.65 -12.60
CA GLN A 418 18.61 5.71 -11.31
C GLN A 418 17.78 5.07 -10.19
N PRO A 419 18.30 4.01 -9.51
CA PRO A 419 17.59 3.37 -8.42
C PRO A 419 17.50 4.29 -7.19
N GLY A 420 16.55 3.98 -6.29
CA GLY A 420 16.32 4.75 -5.07
C GLY A 420 15.47 5.99 -5.33
N PHE A 421 15.86 7.15 -4.80
CA PHE A 421 15.09 8.40 -4.91
C PHE A 421 15.35 9.18 -6.22
N GLY A 422 16.15 8.64 -7.13
CA GLY A 422 16.63 9.32 -8.34
C GLY A 422 17.92 10.10 -8.10
N ARG A 423 18.12 11.19 -8.85
CA ARG A 423 19.35 11.99 -8.84
C ARG A 423 19.37 12.99 -7.71
N LEU A 424 20.36 12.86 -6.84
CA LEU A 424 20.67 13.87 -5.82
C LEU A 424 21.06 15.18 -6.49
N HIS A 425 20.33 16.25 -6.19
CA HIS A 425 20.54 17.57 -6.77
C HIS A 425 21.20 18.55 -5.81
N ALA A 426 20.79 18.53 -4.54
CA ALA A 426 21.34 19.41 -3.51
C ALA A 426 21.28 18.71 -2.15
N ARG A 427 22.18 19.09 -1.25
CA ARG A 427 22.28 18.51 0.09
C ARG A 427 21.94 19.52 1.17
N ASN A 428 21.39 19.03 2.28
CA ASN A 428 21.22 19.79 3.52
C ASN A 428 20.47 21.13 3.37
N LEU A 429 19.45 21.17 2.51
CA LEU A 429 18.65 22.37 2.29
C LEU A 429 17.62 22.56 3.41
N SER A 430 17.43 23.81 3.86
CA SER A 430 16.24 24.17 4.64
C SER A 430 14.98 24.13 3.77
N ILE A 431 13.81 24.22 4.39
CA ILE A 431 12.53 24.28 3.68
C ILE A 431 12.42 25.54 2.81
N GLU A 432 12.90 26.69 3.28
CA GLU A 432 12.90 27.94 2.52
C GLU A 432 13.83 27.85 1.30
N ALA A 433 15.04 27.33 1.48
CA ALA A 433 15.99 27.13 0.40
C ALA A 433 15.44 26.16 -0.65
N THR A 434 14.80 25.09 -0.19
CA THR A 434 14.11 24.13 -1.06
C THR A 434 12.99 24.79 -1.85
N GLY A 435 12.10 25.52 -1.19
CA GLY A 435 10.98 26.22 -1.86
C GLY A 435 11.47 27.24 -2.88
N ALA A 436 12.54 27.99 -2.58
CA ALA A 436 13.16 28.91 -3.53
C ALA A 436 13.73 28.18 -4.76
N LEU A 437 14.42 27.06 -4.56
CA LEU A 437 14.99 26.25 -5.64
C LEU A 437 13.88 25.67 -6.53
N LEU A 438 12.83 25.08 -5.94
CA LEU A 438 11.72 24.49 -6.69
C LEU A 438 10.94 25.54 -7.49
N ARG A 439 10.71 26.74 -6.96
CA ARG A 439 10.06 27.82 -7.74
C ARG A 439 10.91 28.33 -8.90
N ALA A 440 12.22 28.35 -8.73
CA ALA A 440 13.14 28.77 -9.80
C ALA A 440 13.22 27.76 -10.95
N ARG A 441 12.68 26.55 -10.76
CA ARG A 441 12.70 25.47 -11.74
C ARG A 441 11.27 25.22 -12.24
N PRO A 442 10.94 25.55 -13.50
CA PRO A 442 9.67 25.14 -14.07
C PRO A 442 9.56 23.60 -14.07
N ARG A 443 8.36 23.05 -13.89
CA ARG A 443 8.12 21.62 -14.10
C ARG A 443 8.61 21.23 -15.50
N SER A 444 9.36 20.14 -15.62
CA SER A 444 9.63 19.55 -16.93
C SER A 444 8.48 18.60 -17.29
N ASN A 445 8.07 18.55 -18.56
CA ASN A 445 7.09 17.56 -19.05
C ASN A 445 7.59 16.10 -18.93
N THR A 446 8.83 15.89 -18.50
CA THR A 446 9.43 14.58 -18.23
C THR A 446 9.20 14.09 -16.79
N ASP A 447 8.60 14.92 -15.94
CA ASP A 447 8.42 14.66 -14.50
C ASP A 447 7.02 14.08 -14.17
N ASP A 448 6.17 13.86 -15.18
CA ASP A 448 4.80 13.31 -15.08
C ASP A 448 4.73 11.83 -15.47
#